data_AF-A0A3D3PNP2-F1
#
_entry.id   AF-A0A3D3PNP2-F1
#
_cell.length_a   1.000
_cell.length_b   1.000
_cell.length_c   1.000
_cell.angle_alpha   90.00
_cell.angle_beta   90.00
_cell.angle_gamma   90.00
#
_symmetry.space_group_name_H-M   'P 1'
#
loop_
_entity.id
_entity.type
_entity.pdbx_description
1 polymer ?
#
loop_
_entity_poly.entity_id
_entity_poly.type
_entity_poly.pdbx_seq_one_letter_code
_entity_poly.pdbx_strand_id
1 'polypeptide(L)' 'VKLEGGKAVSYTPFATGWLQGEQAWGRPADVVVLPDGSLLVSDDLSGTIYRIFYSA' A
#
# COMPACT_ATOMS: atom_id res chain seq x y z
N VAL A 1 -5.56 10.58 2.73
CA VAL A 1 -6.60 11.03 3.69
C VAL A 1 -6.96 12.46 3.35
N LYS A 2 -8.24 12.82 3.31
CA LYS A 2 -8.71 14.21 3.21
C LYS A 2 -8.96 14.75 4.62
N LEU A 3 -8.45 15.95 4.88
CA LEU A 3 -8.61 16.65 6.16
C LEU A 3 -9.48 17.89 5.98
N GLU A 4 -10.34 18.17 6.97
CA GLU A 4 -11.09 19.43 7.10
C GLU A 4 -10.98 19.91 8.55
N GLY A 5 -10.48 21.13 8.77
CA GLY A 5 -10.26 21.67 10.11
C GLY A 5 -9.36 20.79 10.99
N GLY A 6 -8.37 20.10 10.40
CA GLY A 6 -7.48 19.16 11.09
C GLY A 6 -8.11 17.80 11.42
N LYS A 7 -9.38 17.57 11.04
CA LYS A 7 -10.06 16.27 11.23
C LYS A 7 -10.04 15.47 9.95
N ALA A 8 -9.78 14.17 10.05
CA ALA A 8 -9.93 13.25 8.94
C ALA A 8 -11.40 13.07 8.58
N VAL A 9 -11.75 13.39 7.34
CA VAL A 9 -13.13 13.30 6.83
C VAL A 9 -13.31 12.21 5.78
N SER A 10 -12.24 11.81 5.10
CA SER A 10 -12.27 10.64 4.21
C SER A 10 -10.87 10.08 3.96
N TYR A 11 -10.81 8.86 3.45
CA TYR A 11 -9.59 8.26 2.94
C TYR A 11 -9.88 7.52 1.64
N THR A 12 -8.83 7.35 0.84
CA THR A 12 -8.85 6.59 -0.40
C THR A 12 -7.72 5.58 -0.32
N PRO A 13 -7.97 4.30 -0.59
CA PRO A 13 -6.90 3.30 -0.66
C PRO A 13 -5.86 3.72 -1.70
N PHE A 14 -4.58 3.57 -1.38
CA PHE A 14 -3.48 3.81 -2.31
C PHE A 14 -3.27 2.63 -3.26
N ALA A 15 -3.26 1.42 -2.70
CA ALA A 15 -3.17 0.17 -3.46
C ALA A 15 -4.12 -0.87 -2.83
N THR A 16 -4.74 -1.68 -3.68
CA THR A 16 -5.65 -2.77 -3.30
C THR A 16 -5.37 -4.00 -4.16
N GLY A 17 -5.99 -5.12 -3.83
CA GLY A 17 -5.98 -6.32 -4.69
C GLY A 17 -5.49 -7.58 -4.01
N TRP A 18 -4.70 -7.48 -2.92
CA TRP A 18 -4.18 -8.63 -2.16
C TRP A 18 -5.25 -9.57 -1.59
N LEU A 19 -6.44 -9.05 -1.35
CA LEU A 19 -7.63 -9.81 -0.94
C LEU A 19 -8.65 -9.80 -2.08
N GLN A 20 -9.03 -10.99 -2.54
CA GLN A 20 -10.04 -11.21 -3.58
C GLN A 20 -11.19 -12.04 -2.99
N GLY A 21 -12.31 -11.38 -2.68
CA GLY A 21 -13.36 -11.99 -1.87
C GLY A 21 -12.82 -12.33 -0.48
N GLU A 22 -12.85 -13.62 -0.13
CA GLU A 22 -12.29 -14.13 1.13
C GLU A 22 -10.91 -14.78 0.94
N GLN A 23 -10.37 -14.78 -0.28
CA GLN A 23 -9.07 -15.38 -0.60
C GLN A 23 -7.98 -14.31 -0.62
N ALA A 24 -7.02 -14.41 0.28
CA ALA A 24 -5.78 -13.63 0.23
C ALA A 24 -4.75 -14.34 -0.66
N TRP A 25 -4.12 -13.62 -1.59
CA TRP A 25 -2.92 -14.09 -2.30
C TRP A 25 -1.64 -13.43 -1.76
N GLY A 26 -1.78 -12.46 -0.86
CA GLY A 26 -0.68 -11.90 -0.09
C GLY A 26 -1.19 -11.17 1.15
N ARG A 27 -0.27 -10.80 2.03
CA ARG A 27 -0.54 -10.12 3.30
C ARG A 27 0.52 -9.03 3.52
N PRO A 28 0.27 -7.80 3.03
CA PRO A 28 1.17 -6.67 3.24
C PRO A 28 1.43 -6.44 4.72
N ALA A 29 2.71 -6.36 5.11
CA ALA A 29 3.15 -6.30 6.51
C ALA A 29 3.77 -4.94 6.88
N ASP A 30 4.69 -4.41 6.07
CA ASP A 30 5.35 -3.12 6.32
C ASP A 30 5.66 -2.36 5.02
N VAL A 31 5.95 -1.07 5.12
CA VAL A 31 6.28 -0.20 4.00
C VAL A 31 7.49 0.70 4.26
N VAL A 32 8.28 0.93 3.21
CA VAL A 32 9.40 1.90 3.24
C VAL A 32 9.36 2.78 2.01
N VAL A 33 9.47 4.09 2.21
CA VAL A 33 9.60 5.06 1.12
C VAL A 33 11.08 5.20 0.75
N LEU A 34 11.41 5.01 -0.52
CA LEU A 34 12.75 5.17 -1.06
C LEU A 34 13.05 6.64 -1.44
N PRO A 35 14.33 7.04 -1.55
CA PRO A 35 14.69 8.43 -1.89
C PRO A 35 14.16 8.92 -3.25
N ASP A 36 13.86 8.01 -4.17
CA ASP A 36 13.24 8.31 -5.47
C ASP A 36 11.70 8.46 -5.40
N GLY A 37 11.13 8.38 -4.21
CA GLY A 37 9.69 8.45 -3.96
C GLY A 37 8.93 7.14 -4.20
N SER A 38 9.60 6.06 -4.61
CA SER A 38 8.96 4.75 -4.73
C SER A 38 8.68 4.12 -3.37
N LEU A 39 7.68 3.24 -3.31
CA LEU A 39 7.25 2.55 -2.10
C LEU A 39 7.61 1.08 -2.19
N LEU A 40 8.39 0.58 -1.22
CA LEU A 40 8.55 -0.86 -1.00
C LEU A 40 7.47 -1.35 -0.04
N VAL A 41 6.86 -2.49 -0.35
CA VAL A 41 5.85 -3.15 0.47
C VAL A 41 6.29 -4.59 0.71
N SER A 42 6.48 -4.97 1.97
CA SER A 42 6.77 -6.36 2.33
C SER A 42 5.49 -7.18 2.47
N ASP A 43 5.53 -8.45 2.06
CA ASP A 43 4.41 -9.38 2.14
C ASP A 43 4.89 -10.71 2.71
N ASP A 44 4.45 -10.99 3.93
CA ASP A 44 4.92 -12.12 4.73
C ASP A 44 4.23 -13.44 4.37
N LEU A 45 3.10 -13.39 3.65
CA LEU A 45 2.41 -14.58 3.15
C LEU A 45 3.06 -15.08 1.86
N SER A 46 3.38 -14.17 0.92
CA SER A 46 4.01 -14.54 -0.35
C SER A 46 5.53 -14.55 -0.32
N GLY A 47 6.15 -14.00 0.74
CA GLY A 47 7.61 -13.82 0.82
C GLY A 47 8.16 -12.85 -0.22
N THR A 48 7.34 -11.90 -0.69
CA THR A 48 7.66 -10.96 -1.77
C THR A 48 7.85 -9.54 -1.25
N ILE A 49 8.71 -8.76 -1.90
CA ILE A 49 8.77 -7.30 -1.78
C ILE A 49 8.26 -6.67 -3.08
N TYR A 50 7.18 -5.90 -3.03
CA TYR A 50 6.69 -5.13 -4.18
C TYR A 50 7.34 -3.75 -4.20
N ARG A 51 7.66 -3.23 -5.39
CA ARG A 51 8.04 -1.83 -5.60
C ARG A 51 6.96 -1.12 -6.40
N ILE A 52 6.30 -0.16 -5.78
CA ILE A 52 5.31 0.71 -6.43
C ILE A 52 6.00 2.01 -6.81
N PHE A 53 5.98 2.35 -8.10
CA PHE A 53 6.60 3.56 -8.64
C PHE A 53 5.76 4.10 -9.79
N TYR A 54 5.87 5.40 -10.06
CA TYR A 54 5.28 6.01 -11.24
C TYR A 54 6.23 5.82 -12.43
N SER A 55 5.72 5.25 -13.52
CA SER A 55 6.42 5.30 -14.81
C SER A 55 6.34 6.72 -15.38
N ALA A 56 7.39 7.13 -16.10
CA ALA A 56 7.38 8.37 -16.88
C ALA A 56 6.40 8.29 -18.05
#